data_AF-A0A2W6DMC0-F1
#
_entry.id   AF-A0A2W6DMC0-F1
#
_cell.length_a   1.000
_cell.length_b   1.000
_cell.length_c   1.000
_cell.angle_alpha   90.00
_cell.angle_beta   90.00
_cell.angle_gamma   90.00
#
_symmetry.space_group_name_H-M   'P 1'
#
loop_
_entity.id
_entity.type
_entity.pdbx_description
1 polymer ?
#
loop_
_entity_poly.entity_id
_entity_poly.type
_entity_poly.pdbx_seq_one_letter_code
_entity_poly.pdbx_strand_id
1 'polypeptide(L)'
;MSSHSLGERFVHGLGTCDWATLEQIYDQDVVLYAPLAWKVAGFGPIRRVVEEFHAAYPGLRVALHDEFHSVDGTRVAFRFSMEWHNTGPFKGHDATGERGMTIETHTVRLREGRIIEQVVGANTLHMKYLEMVRWGMEFPKITPDPAPAIVSASQDPEPAS
;
A
#
# COMPACT_ATOMS: atom_id res chain seq x y z
N MET A 1 -8.96 -12.85 22.26
CA MET A 1 -8.15 -11.89 21.48
C MET A 1 -8.05 -12.46 20.08
N SER A 2 -8.42 -11.69 19.06
CA SER A 2 -8.52 -12.20 17.69
C SER A 2 -7.15 -12.73 17.22
N SER A 3 -7.11 -13.98 16.76
CA SER A 3 -5.90 -14.74 16.41
C SER A 3 -5.22 -14.26 15.10
N HIS A 4 -5.59 -13.10 14.59
CA HIS A 4 -5.24 -12.67 13.24
C HIS A 4 -3.97 -11.81 13.18
N SER A 5 -3.14 -12.06 12.18
CA SER A 5 -1.91 -11.31 11.91
C SER A 5 -2.20 -9.85 11.53
N LEU A 6 -1.16 -9.02 11.37
CA LEU A 6 -1.35 -7.63 10.92
C LEU A 6 -1.87 -7.59 9.47
N GLY A 7 -1.28 -8.38 8.59
CA GLY A 7 -1.66 -8.49 7.18
C GLY A 7 -3.05 -9.08 7.00
N GLU A 8 -3.45 -10.08 7.80
CA GLU A 8 -4.81 -10.63 7.78
C GLU A 8 -5.85 -9.56 8.12
N ARG A 9 -5.60 -8.77 9.17
CA ARG A 9 -6.46 -7.63 9.54
C ARG A 9 -6.46 -6.55 8.47
N PHE A 10 -5.30 -6.27 7.87
CA PHE A 10 -5.19 -5.28 6.80
C PHE A 10 -6.00 -5.70 5.56
N VAL A 11 -5.82 -6.92 5.04
CA VAL A 11 -6.56 -7.37 3.84
C VAL A 11 -8.05 -7.52 4.11
N HIS A 12 -8.43 -7.87 5.35
CA HIS A 12 -9.83 -7.85 5.76
C HIS A 12 -10.38 -6.43 5.72
N GLY A 13 -9.78 -5.49 6.47
CA GLY A 13 -10.22 -4.11 6.54
C GLY A 13 -10.24 -3.41 5.18
N LEU A 14 -9.19 -3.62 4.37
CA LEU A 14 -9.13 -3.12 3.00
C LEU A 14 -10.17 -3.78 2.12
N GLY A 15 -10.40 -5.09 2.20
CA GLY A 15 -11.33 -5.80 1.32
C GLY A 15 -12.81 -5.56 1.63
N THR A 16 -13.15 -5.22 2.88
CA THR A 16 -14.56 -5.12 3.32
C THR A 16 -14.99 -3.71 3.71
N CYS A 17 -14.09 -2.71 3.63
CA CYS A 17 -14.31 -1.40 4.25
C CYS A 17 -14.62 -1.49 5.77
N ASP A 18 -14.04 -2.47 6.48
CA ASP A 18 -14.14 -2.53 7.93
C ASP A 18 -13.25 -1.46 8.58
N TRP A 19 -13.84 -0.29 8.77
CA TRP A 19 -13.18 0.87 9.38
C TRP A 19 -12.75 0.62 10.82
N ALA A 20 -13.49 -0.19 11.58
CA ALA A 20 -13.10 -0.49 12.96
C ALA A 20 -11.80 -1.30 12.99
N THR A 21 -11.64 -2.26 12.08
CA THR A 21 -10.37 -3.00 11.92
C THR A 21 -9.25 -2.08 11.45
N LEU A 22 -9.49 -1.21 10.47
CA LEU A 22 -8.47 -0.28 9.97
C LEU A 22 -8.03 0.73 11.05
N GLU A 23 -8.96 1.29 11.82
CA GLU A 23 -8.69 2.19 12.95
C GLU A 23 -7.91 1.53 14.09
N GLN A 24 -8.00 0.20 14.22
CA GLN A 24 -7.21 -0.55 15.20
C GLN A 24 -5.77 -0.79 14.75
N ILE A 25 -5.51 -0.95 13.45
CA ILE A 25 -4.16 -1.25 12.95
C ILE A 25 -3.37 -0.01 12.57
N TYR A 26 -4.02 1.14 12.31
CA TYR A 26 -3.33 2.39 12.01
C TYR A 26 -3.15 3.26 13.26
N ASP A 27 -2.00 3.95 13.30
CA ASP A 27 -1.78 5.09 14.17
C ASP A 27 -2.39 6.36 13.52
N GLN A 28 -2.81 7.33 14.32
CA GLN A 28 -3.39 8.57 13.81
C GLN A 28 -2.37 9.42 13.03
N ASP A 29 -1.08 9.28 13.35
CA ASP A 29 0.04 10.01 12.73
C ASP A 29 0.70 9.25 11.57
N VAL A 30 0.06 8.18 11.06
CA VAL A 30 0.63 7.35 10.00
C VAL A 30 1.04 8.17 8.77
N VAL A 31 2.18 7.82 8.15
CA VAL A 31 2.58 8.36 6.85
C VAL A 31 2.60 7.26 5.79
N LEU A 32 1.85 7.47 4.71
CA LEU A 32 1.78 6.57 3.56
C LEU A 32 2.62 7.09 2.38
N TYR A 33 3.38 6.18 1.78
CA TYR A 33 4.16 6.37 0.56
C TYR A 33 3.73 5.33 -0.48
N ALA A 34 3.04 5.76 -1.54
CA ALA A 34 2.48 4.90 -2.56
C ALA A 34 2.69 5.49 -3.97
N PRO A 35 2.62 4.67 -5.04
CA PRO A 35 2.90 5.11 -6.41
C PRO A 35 2.04 6.29 -6.90
N LEU A 36 0.79 6.41 -6.44
CA LEU A 36 -0.12 7.51 -6.80
C LEU A 36 -0.29 8.55 -5.68
N ALA A 37 0.37 8.37 -4.54
CA ALA A 37 0.22 9.24 -3.39
C ALA A 37 1.49 9.20 -2.53
N TRP A 38 2.26 10.29 -2.53
CA TRP A 38 3.53 10.34 -1.80
C TRP A 38 3.40 11.20 -0.54
N LYS A 39 3.86 10.66 0.60
CA LYS A 39 3.90 11.34 1.90
C LYS A 39 2.52 11.83 2.36
N VAL A 40 1.52 10.94 2.28
CA VAL A 40 0.18 11.21 2.81
C VAL A 40 0.20 11.05 4.32
N ALA A 41 -0.03 12.15 5.06
CA ALA A 41 0.01 12.16 6.51
C ALA A 41 -1.39 12.02 7.13
N GLY A 42 -1.50 11.12 8.10
CA GLY A 42 -2.67 10.88 8.92
C GLY A 42 -3.61 9.78 8.39
N PHE A 43 -4.33 9.14 9.30
CA PHE A 43 -5.29 8.08 8.94
C PHE A 43 -6.50 8.59 8.15
N GLY A 44 -6.97 9.81 8.42
CA GLY A 44 -8.12 10.40 7.72
C GLY A 44 -7.98 10.45 6.19
N PRO A 45 -6.88 10.99 5.64
CA PRO A 45 -6.60 10.94 4.21
C PRO A 45 -6.48 9.51 3.64
N ILE A 46 -5.87 8.57 4.36
CA ILE A 46 -5.78 7.17 3.93
C ILE A 46 -7.17 6.57 3.80
N ARG A 47 -8.04 6.78 4.78
CA ARG A 47 -9.44 6.34 4.74
C ARG A 47 -10.16 6.84 3.48
N ARG A 48 -10.02 8.13 3.14
CA ARG A 48 -10.64 8.70 1.92
C ARG A 48 -10.13 8.02 0.65
N VAL A 49 -8.85 7.67 0.59
CA VAL A 49 -8.28 6.92 -0.54
C VAL A 49 -8.91 5.52 -0.64
N VAL A 50 -9.09 4.82 0.49
CA VAL A 50 -9.77 3.51 0.50
C VAL A 50 -11.23 3.63 0.08
N GLU A 51 -11.95 4.65 0.57
CA GLU A 51 -13.34 4.94 0.18
C GLU A 51 -13.46 5.21 -1.33
N GLU A 52 -12.59 6.05 -1.90
CA GLU A 52 -12.53 6.31 -3.34
C GLU A 52 -12.19 5.05 -4.15
N PHE A 53 -11.28 4.22 -3.64
CA PHE A 53 -10.90 2.97 -4.30
C PHE A 53 -12.07 1.97 -4.34
N HIS A 54 -12.83 1.82 -3.25
CA HIS A 54 -14.02 0.98 -3.23
C HIS A 54 -15.15 1.50 -4.12
N ALA A 55 -15.31 2.83 -4.20
CA ALA A 55 -16.26 3.44 -5.11
C ALA A 55 -15.89 3.16 -6.59
N ALA A 56 -14.59 3.18 -6.92
CA ALA A 56 -14.08 2.91 -8.27
C ALA A 56 -14.09 1.43 -8.66
N TYR A 57 -13.83 0.54 -7.70
CA TYR A 57 -13.73 -0.90 -7.90
C TYR A 57 -14.73 -1.69 -7.04
N PRO A 58 -16.06 -1.51 -7.23
CA PRO A 58 -17.07 -2.30 -6.54
C PRO A 58 -16.81 -3.81 -6.66
N GLY A 59 -16.90 -4.52 -5.53
CA GLY A 59 -16.63 -5.96 -5.49
C GLY A 59 -15.14 -6.32 -5.47
N LEU A 60 -14.25 -5.38 -5.12
CA LEU A 60 -12.83 -5.63 -4.85
C LEU A 60 -12.64 -6.86 -3.95
N ARG A 61 -11.75 -7.78 -4.36
CA ARG A 61 -11.39 -8.95 -3.55
C ARG A 61 -9.92 -8.91 -3.21
N VAL A 62 -9.60 -9.01 -1.93
CA VAL A 62 -8.24 -8.88 -1.41
C VAL A 62 -7.84 -10.17 -0.71
N ALA A 63 -6.63 -10.67 -0.99
CA ALA A 63 -6.12 -11.91 -0.41
C ALA A 63 -4.65 -11.78 0.01
N LEU A 64 -4.33 -12.10 1.25
CA LEU A 64 -2.96 -12.15 1.76
C LEU A 64 -2.22 -13.34 1.16
N HIS A 65 -0.97 -13.14 0.73
CA HIS A 65 -0.09 -14.19 0.21
C HIS A 65 0.94 -14.61 1.24
N ASP A 66 1.64 -13.64 1.85
CA ASP A 66 2.67 -13.88 2.84
C ASP A 66 2.87 -12.65 3.75
N GLU A 67 3.46 -12.88 4.93
CA GLU A 67 3.76 -11.86 5.94
C GLU A 67 5.03 -12.24 6.71
N PHE A 68 5.89 -11.26 6.96
CA PHE A 68 7.16 -11.40 7.67
C PHE A 68 7.30 -10.29 8.71
N HIS A 69 7.82 -10.64 9.88
CA HIS A 69 8.03 -9.72 11.00
C HIS A 69 9.51 -9.56 11.27
N SER A 70 9.93 -8.35 11.65
CA SER A 70 11.26 -8.16 12.24
C SER A 70 11.35 -8.83 13.61
N VAL A 71 12.57 -9.20 14.00
CA VAL A 71 12.83 -9.88 15.29
C VAL A 71 12.37 -9.04 16.48
N ASP A 72 12.46 -7.72 16.39
CA ASP A 72 12.03 -6.77 17.43
C ASP A 72 10.53 -6.42 17.36
N GLY A 73 9.79 -6.97 16.39
CA GLY A 73 8.37 -6.70 16.19
C GLY A 73 8.04 -5.26 15.77
N THR A 74 9.02 -4.45 15.39
CA THR A 74 8.80 -3.04 15.00
C THR A 74 8.53 -2.85 13.52
N ARG A 75 8.67 -3.90 12.70
CA ARG A 75 8.45 -3.86 11.25
C ARG A 75 7.74 -5.10 10.76
N VAL A 76 6.89 -4.91 9.77
CA VAL A 76 6.21 -6.00 9.07
C VAL A 76 6.32 -5.76 7.57
N ALA A 77 6.53 -6.82 6.81
CA ALA A 77 6.39 -6.82 5.36
C ALA A 77 5.32 -7.84 4.99
N PHE A 78 4.35 -7.47 4.17
CA PHE A 78 3.31 -8.39 3.71
C PHE A 78 3.01 -8.19 2.23
N ARG A 79 2.68 -9.28 1.56
CA ARG A 79 2.31 -9.30 0.14
C ARG A 79 0.88 -9.78 0.00
N PHE A 80 0.11 -9.12 -0.85
CA PHE A 80 -1.29 -9.49 -1.10
C PHE A 80 -1.68 -9.23 -2.55
N SER A 81 -2.75 -9.88 -3.00
CA SER A 81 -3.36 -9.65 -4.30
C SER A 81 -4.71 -8.95 -4.18
N MET A 82 -5.03 -8.17 -5.18
CA MET A 82 -6.33 -7.53 -5.41
C MET A 82 -6.89 -7.98 -6.75
N GLU A 83 -8.06 -8.59 -6.77
CA GLU A 83 -8.89 -8.77 -7.96
C GLU A 83 -9.84 -7.58 -8.05
N TRP A 84 -9.82 -6.87 -9.18
CA TRP A 84 -10.53 -5.59 -9.34
C TRP A 84 -11.24 -5.50 -10.70
N HIS A 85 -12.32 -4.71 -10.72
CA HIS A 85 -13.08 -4.36 -11.92
C HIS A 85 -13.56 -2.92 -11.79
N ASN A 86 -13.05 -2.04 -12.65
CA ASN A 86 -13.34 -0.62 -12.60
C ASN A 86 -14.72 -0.30 -13.19
N THR A 87 -15.72 -0.20 -12.33
CA THR A 87 -17.11 0.10 -12.72
C THR A 87 -17.64 1.40 -12.12
N GLY A 88 -16.84 2.05 -11.27
CA GLY A 88 -17.10 3.40 -10.78
C GLY A 88 -16.00 4.39 -11.19
N PRO A 89 -16.25 5.70 -11.01
CA PRO A 89 -15.26 6.72 -11.31
C PRO A 89 -14.09 6.66 -10.33
N PHE A 90 -12.88 7.01 -10.79
CA PHE A 90 -11.69 7.07 -9.95
C PHE A 90 -10.88 8.34 -10.24
N LYS A 91 -10.57 9.12 -9.19
CA LYS A 91 -9.71 10.32 -9.29
C LYS A 91 -10.08 11.30 -10.42
N GLY A 92 -11.37 11.46 -10.69
CA GLY A 92 -11.88 12.36 -11.74
C GLY A 92 -11.99 11.73 -13.13
N HIS A 93 -11.71 10.45 -13.29
CA HIS A 93 -11.91 9.68 -14.52
C HIS A 93 -13.18 8.83 -14.43
N ASP A 94 -13.91 8.73 -15.54
CA ASP A 94 -15.07 7.86 -15.66
C ASP A 94 -14.69 6.37 -15.54
N ALA A 95 -15.68 5.54 -15.20
CA ALA A 95 -15.50 4.09 -15.17
C ALA A 95 -15.08 3.56 -16.54
N THR A 96 -14.09 2.68 -16.56
CA THR A 96 -13.47 2.18 -17.80
C THR A 96 -13.92 0.77 -18.18
N GLY A 97 -14.48 -0.01 -17.24
CA GLY A 97 -14.82 -1.42 -17.43
C GLY A 97 -13.61 -2.36 -17.44
N GLU A 98 -12.39 -1.84 -17.26
CA GLU A 98 -11.17 -2.64 -17.19
C GLU A 98 -11.17 -3.51 -15.93
N ARG A 99 -10.57 -4.70 -16.01
CA ARG A 99 -10.47 -5.63 -14.88
C ARG A 99 -9.13 -6.35 -14.87
N GLY A 100 -8.74 -6.86 -13.71
CA GLY A 100 -7.52 -7.62 -13.59
C GLY A 100 -7.18 -8.01 -12.16
N MET A 101 -5.92 -8.43 -12.01
CA MET A 101 -5.33 -8.75 -10.71
C MET A 101 -4.06 -7.92 -10.53
N THR A 102 -3.93 -7.30 -9.36
CA THR A 102 -2.72 -6.59 -8.93
C THR A 102 -2.12 -7.26 -7.71
N ILE A 103 -0.79 -7.29 -7.61
CA ILE A 103 -0.07 -7.74 -6.41
C ILE A 103 0.72 -6.55 -5.87
N GLU A 104 0.62 -6.34 -4.57
CA GLU A 104 1.38 -5.33 -3.85
C GLU A 104 2.13 -5.93 -2.67
N THR A 105 3.28 -5.34 -2.36
CA THR A 105 4.05 -5.59 -1.15
C THR A 105 4.06 -4.32 -0.34
N HIS A 106 3.66 -4.41 0.91
CA HIS A 106 3.68 -3.29 1.84
C HIS A 106 4.72 -3.56 2.90
N THR A 107 5.62 -2.60 3.13
CA THR A 107 6.49 -2.58 4.30
C THR A 107 6.00 -1.53 5.25
N VAL A 108 5.83 -1.90 6.52
CA VAL A 108 5.32 -1.00 7.55
C VAL A 108 6.25 -0.91 8.75
N ARG A 109 6.29 0.26 9.38
CA ARG A 109 6.85 0.45 10.72
C ARG A 109 5.74 0.54 11.74
N LEU A 110 5.98 -0.02 12.91
CA LEU A 110 5.03 -0.09 14.00
C LEU A 110 5.47 0.74 15.20
N ARG A 111 4.48 1.33 15.88
CA ARG A 111 4.57 1.85 17.25
C ARG A 111 3.40 1.26 18.02
N GLU A 112 3.69 0.57 19.12
CA GLU A 112 2.64 -0.05 19.96
C GLU A 112 1.68 -0.96 19.17
N GLY A 113 2.22 -1.70 18.19
CA GLY A 113 1.45 -2.61 17.33
C GLY A 113 0.61 -1.93 16.24
N ARG A 114 0.71 -0.60 16.09
CA ARG A 114 0.00 0.20 15.07
C ARG A 114 0.95 0.73 14.01
N ILE A 115 0.47 0.80 12.78
CA ILE A 115 1.20 1.28 11.61
C ILE A 115 1.40 2.79 11.72
N ILE A 116 2.66 3.22 11.81
CA ILE A 116 3.07 4.65 11.77
C ILE A 116 3.68 5.06 10.43
N GLU A 117 4.13 4.10 9.63
CA GLU A 117 4.68 4.32 8.30
C GLU A 117 4.32 3.14 7.42
N GLN A 118 3.94 3.40 6.18
CA GLN A 118 3.62 2.40 5.18
C GLN A 118 4.19 2.78 3.83
N VAL A 119 4.98 1.89 3.25
CA VAL A 119 5.53 2.04 1.90
C VAL A 119 4.96 0.93 1.02
N VAL A 120 4.35 1.33 -0.10
CA VAL A 120 3.68 0.45 -1.04
C VAL A 120 4.55 0.22 -2.27
N GLY A 121 4.90 -1.03 -2.53
CA GLY A 121 5.53 -1.49 -3.76
C GLY A 121 4.54 -2.25 -4.64
N ALA A 122 4.39 -1.84 -5.90
CA ALA A 122 3.63 -2.60 -6.88
C ALA A 122 4.49 -3.74 -7.44
N ASN A 123 4.06 -4.99 -7.26
CA ASN A 123 4.75 -6.15 -7.82
C ASN A 123 4.27 -6.47 -9.24
N THR A 124 3.01 -6.17 -9.55
CA THR A 124 2.48 -6.22 -10.91
C THR A 124 2.10 -4.82 -11.38
N LEU A 125 2.31 -4.55 -12.67
CA LEU A 125 2.20 -3.21 -13.22
C LEU A 125 0.89 -2.97 -13.99
N HIS A 126 -0.03 -3.94 -14.08
CA HIS A 126 -1.22 -3.80 -14.92
C HIS A 126 -2.11 -2.60 -14.52
N MET A 127 -2.56 -2.54 -13.27
CA MET A 127 -3.36 -1.41 -12.78
C MET A 127 -2.57 -0.10 -12.85
N LYS A 128 -1.27 -0.11 -12.52
CA LYS A 128 -0.41 1.08 -12.60
C LYS A 128 -0.22 1.58 -14.03
N TYR A 129 -0.13 0.68 -15.00
CA TYR A 129 -0.10 1.03 -16.41
C TYR A 129 -1.40 1.69 -16.85
N LEU A 130 -2.56 1.17 -16.42
CA LEU A 130 -3.84 1.81 -16.70
C LEU A 130 -3.90 3.22 -16.11
N GLU A 131 -3.68 3.34 -14.80
CA GLU A 131 -3.75 4.60 -14.05
C GLU A 131 -2.79 5.66 -14.62
N MET A 132 -1.51 5.32 -14.79
CA MET A 132 -0.48 6.30 -15.14
C MET A 132 -0.36 6.54 -16.65
N VAL A 133 -0.51 5.51 -17.48
CA VAL A 133 -0.23 5.60 -18.92
C VAL A 133 -1.50 5.78 -19.74
N ARG A 134 -2.54 4.98 -19.48
CA ARG A 134 -3.76 5.04 -20.30
C ARG A 134 -4.71 6.14 -19.84
N TRP A 135 -4.88 6.31 -18.54
CA TRP A 135 -5.77 7.34 -17.97
C TRP A 135 -5.04 8.66 -17.80
N GLY A 136 -3.70 8.64 -17.77
CA GLY A 136 -2.87 9.84 -17.67
C GLY A 136 -3.01 10.51 -16.31
N MET A 137 -3.23 9.73 -15.24
CA MET A 137 -3.31 10.27 -13.89
C MET A 137 -1.97 10.89 -13.49
N GLU A 138 -2.02 12.09 -12.90
CA GLU A 138 -0.83 12.70 -12.30
C GLU A 138 -0.32 11.86 -11.14
N PHE A 139 1.00 11.73 -11.04
CA PHE A 139 1.67 10.97 -10.00
C PHE A 139 2.94 11.68 -9.50
N PRO A 140 3.38 11.39 -8.26
CA PRO A 140 4.59 11.97 -7.69
C PRO A 140 5.84 11.65 -8.53
N LYS A 141 6.57 12.69 -8.97
CA LYS A 141 7.82 12.55 -9.75
C LYS A 141 9.09 12.54 -8.89
N ILE A 142 8.97 12.96 -7.64
CA ILE A 142 10.07 13.03 -6.67
C ILE A 142 9.65 12.18 -5.47
N THR A 143 10.25 11.01 -5.35
CA THR A 143 9.87 9.98 -4.37
C THR A 143 11.10 9.51 -3.58
N PRO A 144 11.70 10.38 -2.72
CA PRO A 144 12.87 10.02 -1.94
C PRO A 144 12.52 8.94 -0.92
N ASP A 145 13.44 8.02 -0.67
CA ASP A 145 13.29 7.00 0.37
C ASP A 145 12.96 7.65 1.73
N PRO A 146 11.86 7.25 2.40
CA PRO A 146 11.52 7.79 3.72
C PRO A 146 12.51 7.41 4.83
N ALA A 147 13.33 6.37 4.63
CA ALA A 147 14.35 5.91 5.55
C ALA A 147 15.70 5.72 4.83
N PRO A 148 16.37 6.81 4.38
CA PRO A 148 17.53 6.75 3.48
C PRO A 148 18.81 6.20 4.13
N ALA A 149 18.76 5.79 5.40
CA ALA A 149 19.91 5.26 6.11
C ALA A 149 20.33 3.91 5.49
N ILE A 150 21.50 3.90 4.87
CA ILE A 150 22.11 2.71 4.28
C ILE A 150 22.63 1.82 5.42
N VAL A 151 22.05 0.63 5.58
CA VAL A 151 22.47 -0.34 6.61
C VAL A 151 23.76 -1.07 6.22
N SER A 152 23.96 -1.29 4.92
CA SER A 152 25.16 -1.88 4.33
C SER A 152 25.20 -1.55 2.83
N ALA A 153 26.40 -1.39 2.27
CA ALA A 153 26.64 -1.26 0.84
C ALA A 153 27.86 -2.10 0.47
N SER A 154 27.86 -2.67 -0.74
CA SER A 154 29.07 -3.25 -1.32
C SER A 154 30.13 -2.16 -1.43
N GLN A 155 31.36 -2.46 -1.03
CA GLN A 155 32.49 -1.57 -1.34
C GLN A 155 32.70 -1.58 -2.85
N ASP A 156 32.92 -0.40 -3.43
CA ASP A 156 33.37 -0.31 -4.81
C ASP A 156 34.71 -1.07 -4.94
N PRO A 157 34.92 -1.85 -6.02
CA PRO A 157 36.23 -2.44 -6.25
C PRO A 157 37.28 -1.34 -6.31
N GLU A 158 38.38 -1.52 -5.56
CA GLU A 158 39.50 -0.58 -5.55
C GLU A 158 39.99 -0.37 -7.00
N PRO A 159 40.20 0.88 -7.45
CA PRO A 159 40.70 1.12 -8.80
C PRO A 159 42.04 0.39 -8.98
N ALA A 160 42.18 -0.35 -10.09
CA ALA A 160 43.41 -1.06 -10.41
C ALA A 160 44.60 -0.07 -10.40
N SER A 161 45.64 -0.43 -9.65
CA SER A 161 46.90 0.34 -9.51
C SER A 161 47.69 0.41 -10.80
#